data_AF-A0A2A4Y9S8-F1
#
_entry.id   AF-A0A2A4Y9S8-F1
#
_cell.length_a   1.000
_cell.length_b   1.000
_cell.length_c   1.000
_cell.angle_alpha   90.00
_cell.angle_beta   90.00
_cell.angle_gamma   90.00
#
_symmetry.space_group_name_H-M   'P 1'
#
loop_
_entity.id
_entity.type
_entity.pdbx_description
1 polymer ?
#
loop_
_entity_poly.entity_id
_entity_poly.type
_entity_poly.pdbx_seq_one_letter_code
_entity_poly.pdbx_strand_id
1 'polypeptide(L)'
;MLLALSLFAVVSVLVEIGGYKLLLAVSDIGPTSWIMSHIIIPAARTLALVAFILVAYPVLFGINTEVSISDLLATGKMRFTHLVNVVFFLSLLLPVLPIFSRWPALVLPLQGIAAATMLFRWWASTQPAIDIQFWPGWSAIGAMCVLAFITHEIAKQLSHQLEKWLDTRLEIEGTGTLIYRTVVMIMQVPVILMYSLSLGEQFR
;
A
#
# COMPACT_ATOMS: atom_id res chain seq x y z
N MET A 1 -14.37 7.24 -3.25
CA MET A 1 -12.93 7.56 -3.07
C MET A 1 -12.61 8.08 -1.67
N LEU A 2 -13.18 9.23 -1.24
CA LEU A 2 -12.87 9.82 0.08
C LEU A 2 -13.08 8.85 1.26
N LEU A 3 -14.17 8.07 1.25
CA LEU A 3 -14.43 7.05 2.26
C LEU A 3 -13.37 5.93 2.28
N ALA A 4 -12.89 5.49 1.11
CA ALA A 4 -11.85 4.46 1.03
C ALA A 4 -10.50 5.01 1.52
N LEU A 5 -10.19 6.27 1.20
CA LEU A 5 -8.99 6.95 1.70
C LEU A 5 -9.04 7.15 3.21
N SER A 6 -10.18 7.58 3.76
CA SER A 6 -10.33 7.76 5.22
C SER A 6 -10.27 6.42 5.94
N LEU A 7 -10.95 5.38 5.42
CA LEU A 7 -10.87 4.03 5.96
C LEU A 7 -9.43 3.51 5.94
N PHE A 8 -8.71 3.68 4.84
CA PHE A 8 -7.31 3.27 4.75
C PHE A 8 -6.42 4.03 5.73
N ALA A 9 -6.62 5.35 5.89
CA ALA A 9 -5.90 6.13 6.89
C ALA A 9 -6.15 5.60 8.31
N VAL A 10 -7.40 5.32 8.67
CA VAL A 10 -7.77 4.76 9.98
C VAL A 10 -7.14 3.39 10.18
N VAL A 11 -7.27 2.49 9.21
CA VAL A 11 -6.67 1.15 9.27
C VAL A 11 -5.15 1.23 9.36
N SER A 12 -4.52 2.13 8.61
CA SER A 12 -3.05 2.32 8.67
C SER A 12 -2.60 2.78 10.06
N VAL A 13 -3.31 3.75 10.65
CA VAL A 13 -3.07 4.19 12.04
C VAL A 13 -3.21 3.02 13.02
N LEU A 14 -4.28 2.22 12.90
CA LEU A 14 -4.51 1.07 13.78
C LEU A 14 -3.43 -0.01 13.62
N VAL A 15 -3.00 -0.29 12.39
CA VAL A 15 -1.91 -1.23 12.10
C VAL A 15 -0.60 -0.77 12.71
N GLU A 16 -0.26 0.52 12.58
CA GLU A 16 0.96 1.05 13.19
C GLU A 16 0.89 1.02 14.72
N ILE A 17 -0.22 1.48 15.33
CA ILE A 17 -0.38 1.48 16.79
C ILE A 17 -0.31 0.05 17.34
N GLY A 18 -1.05 -0.88 16.70
CA GLY A 18 -1.04 -2.29 17.08
C GLY A 18 0.35 -2.90 16.95
N GLY A 19 1.01 -2.67 15.82
CA GLY A 19 2.36 -3.15 15.54
C GLY A 19 3.39 -2.61 16.53
N TYR A 20 3.32 -1.33 16.87
CA TYR A 20 4.21 -0.71 17.85
C TYR A 20 4.01 -1.29 19.26
N LYS A 21 2.76 -1.41 19.72
CA LYS A 21 2.45 -2.02 21.03
C LYS A 21 2.91 -3.48 21.11
N LEU A 22 2.70 -4.25 20.05
CA LEU A 22 3.19 -5.63 19.95
C LEU A 22 4.72 -5.68 20.00
N LEU A 23 5.40 -4.79 19.29
CA LEU A 23 6.86 -4.75 19.25
C LEU A 23 7.47 -4.37 20.61
N LEU A 24 6.85 -3.46 21.35
CA LEU A 24 7.24 -3.15 22.73
C LEU A 24 7.00 -4.36 23.66
N ALA A 25 5.92 -5.11 23.47
CA ALA A 25 5.63 -6.28 24.30
C ALA A 25 6.60 -7.46 24.09
N VAL A 26 7.29 -7.49 22.94
CA VAL A 26 8.23 -8.57 22.59
C VAL A 26 9.68 -8.10 22.42
N SER A 27 9.99 -6.86 22.81
CA SER A 27 11.31 -6.24 22.58
C SER A 27 12.45 -7.03 23.19
N ASP A 28 12.18 -7.70 24.30
CA ASP A 28 13.20 -8.36 25.13
C ASP A 28 13.62 -9.73 24.56
N ILE A 29 12.89 -10.24 23.56
CA ILE A 29 13.16 -11.52 22.92
C ILE A 29 13.66 -11.26 21.49
N GLY A 30 14.97 -11.30 21.29
CA GLY A 30 15.63 -10.97 20.02
C GLY A 30 15.00 -11.61 18.76
N PRO A 31 14.81 -12.94 18.71
CA PRO A 31 14.16 -13.60 17.57
C PRO A 31 12.72 -13.12 17.32
N THR A 32 11.95 -12.91 18.39
CA THR A 32 10.54 -12.49 18.28
C THR A 32 10.44 -11.04 17.81
N SER A 33 11.28 -10.15 18.35
CA SER A 33 11.38 -8.76 17.89
C SER A 33 11.78 -8.67 16.42
N TRP A 34 12.71 -9.53 15.98
CA TRP A 34 13.10 -9.63 14.57
C TRP A 34 11.92 -10.07 13.69
N ILE A 35 11.22 -11.15 14.04
CA ILE A 35 10.05 -11.64 13.30
C ILE A 35 8.95 -10.56 13.25
N MET A 36 8.70 -9.88 14.37
CA MET A 36 7.68 -8.85 14.46
C MET A 36 7.98 -7.68 13.50
N SER A 37 9.22 -7.19 13.53
CA SER A 37 9.67 -6.05 12.72
C SER A 37 9.83 -6.35 11.23
N HIS A 38 10.24 -7.57 10.86
CA HIS A 38 10.57 -7.91 9.48
C HIS A 38 9.50 -8.73 8.76
N ILE A 39 8.59 -9.39 9.48
CA ILE A 39 7.57 -10.26 8.90
C ILE A 39 6.17 -9.77 9.25
N ILE A 40 5.81 -9.72 10.54
CA ILE A 40 4.42 -9.52 10.97
C ILE A 40 3.94 -8.09 10.65
N ILE A 41 4.69 -7.06 11.05
CA ILE A 41 4.29 -5.67 10.79
C ILE A 41 4.25 -5.36 9.28
N PRO A 42 5.27 -5.72 8.48
CA PRO A 42 5.19 -5.57 7.02
C PRO A 42 3.98 -6.29 6.41
N ALA A 43 3.70 -7.52 6.83
CA ALA A 43 2.55 -8.27 6.35
C ALA A 43 1.22 -7.60 6.71
N ALA A 44 1.07 -7.07 7.92
CA ALA A 44 -0.13 -6.34 8.33
C ALA A 44 -0.35 -5.08 7.49
N ARG A 45 0.71 -4.33 7.17
CA ARG A 45 0.64 -3.17 6.26
C ARG A 45 0.22 -3.57 4.86
N THR A 46 0.80 -4.66 4.35
CA THR A 46 0.45 -5.22 3.06
C THR A 46 -1.02 -5.65 3.01
N LEU A 47 -1.53 -6.30 4.06
CA LEU A 47 -2.94 -6.68 4.15
C LEU A 47 -3.86 -5.46 4.21
N ALA A 48 -3.49 -4.41 4.95
CA ALA A 48 -4.23 -3.15 4.98
C ALA A 48 -4.27 -2.49 3.59
N LEU A 49 -3.16 -2.55 2.84
CA LEU A 49 -3.11 -2.06 1.46
C LEU A 49 -4.03 -2.87 0.53
N VAL A 50 -3.98 -4.20 0.61
CA VAL A 50 -4.86 -5.08 -0.17
C VAL A 50 -6.32 -4.79 0.15
N ALA A 51 -6.67 -4.68 1.43
CA ALA A 51 -8.02 -4.33 1.86
C ALA A 51 -8.47 -2.98 1.30
N PHE A 52 -7.58 -1.96 1.33
CA PHE A 52 -7.87 -0.68 0.69
C PHE A 52 -8.13 -0.81 -0.80
N ILE A 53 -7.29 -1.52 -1.54
CA ILE A 53 -7.47 -1.68 -2.99
C ILE A 53 -8.80 -2.38 -3.30
N LEU A 54 -9.16 -3.42 -2.53
CA LEU A 54 -10.43 -4.13 -2.68
C LEU A 54 -11.65 -3.25 -2.39
N VAL A 55 -11.58 -2.39 -1.37
CA VAL A 55 -12.66 -1.44 -1.02
C VAL A 55 -12.71 -0.24 -1.98
N ALA A 56 -11.55 0.20 -2.48
CA ALA A 56 -11.46 1.31 -3.42
C ALA A 56 -11.86 0.91 -4.84
N TYR A 57 -11.88 -0.38 -5.16
CA TYR A 57 -12.46 -0.89 -6.40
C TYR A 57 -13.97 -0.57 -6.50
N PRO A 58 -14.48 -0.18 -7.67
CA PRO A 58 -13.79 0.08 -8.95
C PRO A 58 -13.28 1.52 -9.11
N VAL A 59 -13.60 2.40 -8.16
CA VAL A 59 -13.29 3.84 -8.20
C VAL A 59 -11.79 4.11 -8.35
N LEU A 60 -10.95 3.22 -7.81
CA LEU A 60 -9.49 3.25 -7.95
C LEU A 60 -9.01 3.24 -9.41
N PHE A 61 -9.75 2.60 -10.31
CA PHE A 61 -9.46 2.57 -11.74
C PHE A 61 -10.19 3.69 -12.52
N GLY A 62 -11.01 4.53 -11.87
CA GLY A 62 -11.76 5.59 -12.58
C GLY A 62 -12.79 5.07 -13.58
N ILE A 63 -13.21 3.81 -13.41
CA ILE A 63 -14.16 3.10 -14.26
C ILE A 63 -15.50 2.95 -13.55
N ASN A 64 -16.58 3.00 -14.33
CA ASN A 64 -17.90 2.54 -13.91
C ASN A 64 -18.08 1.12 -14.44
N THR A 65 -17.88 0.12 -13.60
CA THR A 65 -18.09 -1.29 -13.96
C THR A 65 -19.24 -1.86 -13.15
N GLU A 66 -20.03 -2.72 -13.78
CA GLU A 66 -21.12 -3.46 -13.15
C GLU A 66 -20.61 -4.70 -12.40
N VAL A 67 -19.37 -5.12 -12.66
CA VAL A 67 -18.76 -6.30 -12.04
C VAL A 67 -18.39 -5.97 -10.59
N SER A 68 -18.97 -6.69 -9.64
CA SER A 68 -18.62 -6.52 -8.23
C SER A 68 -17.25 -7.14 -7.91
N ILE A 69 -16.56 -6.62 -6.89
CA ILE A 69 -15.28 -7.21 -6.46
C ILE A 69 -15.44 -8.65 -5.97
N SER A 70 -16.56 -8.98 -5.33
CA SER A 70 -16.88 -10.33 -4.90
C SER A 70 -17.01 -11.28 -6.08
N ASP A 71 -17.69 -10.87 -7.15
CA ASP A 71 -17.82 -11.70 -8.35
C ASP A 71 -16.48 -11.87 -9.05
N LEU A 72 -15.69 -10.81 -9.11
CA LEU A 72 -14.34 -10.84 -9.69
C LEU A 72 -13.41 -11.80 -8.94
N LEU A 73 -13.48 -11.85 -7.61
CA LEU A 73 -12.71 -12.79 -6.79
C LEU A 73 -13.28 -14.22 -6.85
N ALA A 74 -14.59 -14.39 -6.99
CA ALA A 74 -15.25 -15.70 -7.04
C ALA A 74 -15.10 -16.40 -8.40
N THR A 75 -15.01 -15.65 -9.50
CA THR A 75 -14.98 -16.18 -10.88
C THR A 75 -13.74 -17.03 -11.17
N GLY A 76 -12.61 -16.79 -10.49
CA GLY A 76 -11.38 -17.56 -10.69
C GLY A 76 -10.97 -18.36 -9.45
N LYS A 77 -10.47 -19.57 -9.67
CA LYS A 77 -9.95 -20.42 -8.59
C LYS A 77 -8.85 -19.67 -7.82
N MET A 78 -9.05 -19.52 -6.51
CA MET A 78 -8.05 -19.00 -5.57
C MET A 78 -7.54 -17.57 -5.87
N ARG A 79 -8.30 -16.73 -6.59
CA ARG A 79 -7.87 -15.35 -6.92
C ARG A 79 -7.49 -14.54 -5.67
N PHE A 80 -8.34 -14.54 -4.65
CA PHE A 80 -8.04 -13.85 -3.38
C PHE A 80 -6.76 -14.38 -2.72
N THR A 81 -6.61 -15.71 -2.64
CA THR A 81 -5.39 -16.33 -2.08
C THR A 81 -4.15 -15.97 -2.88
N HIS A 82 -4.22 -15.96 -4.21
CA HIS A 82 -3.11 -15.51 -5.06
C HIS A 82 -2.78 -14.04 -4.85
N LEU A 83 -3.77 -13.17 -4.70
CA LEU A 83 -3.55 -11.75 -4.40
C LEU A 83 -2.74 -11.60 -3.11
N VAL A 84 -3.25 -12.17 -2.01
CA VAL A 84 -2.61 -12.07 -0.70
C VAL A 84 -1.21 -12.68 -0.73
N ASN A 85 -1.04 -13.87 -1.31
CA ASN A 85 0.25 -14.55 -1.37
C ASN A 85 1.28 -13.79 -2.19
N VAL A 86 0.92 -13.24 -3.35
CA VAL A 86 1.86 -12.48 -4.19
C VAL A 86 2.31 -11.21 -3.46
N VAL A 87 1.37 -10.43 -2.93
CA VAL A 87 1.73 -9.16 -2.27
C VAL A 87 2.50 -9.44 -0.98
N PHE A 88 2.13 -10.48 -0.23
CA PHE A 88 2.91 -10.94 0.94
C PHE A 88 4.31 -11.40 0.53
N PHE A 89 4.46 -12.19 -0.53
CA PHE A 89 5.77 -12.61 -1.00
C PHE A 89 6.63 -11.43 -1.46
N LEU A 90 6.05 -10.43 -2.12
CA LEU A 90 6.72 -9.17 -2.46
C LEU A 90 7.15 -8.40 -1.19
N SER A 91 6.36 -8.47 -0.12
CA SER A 91 6.73 -7.88 1.18
C SER A 91 7.97 -8.48 1.81
N LEU A 92 8.24 -9.76 1.55
CA LEU A 92 9.43 -10.44 2.04
C LEU A 92 10.61 -10.30 1.07
N LEU A 93 10.36 -10.38 -0.24
CA LEU A 93 11.40 -10.41 -1.26
C LEU A 93 11.97 -9.02 -1.56
N LEU A 94 11.11 -8.00 -1.66
CA LEU A 94 11.57 -6.65 -2.03
C LEU A 94 12.57 -6.09 -1.02
N PRO A 95 12.36 -6.15 0.31
CA PRO A 95 13.33 -5.60 1.27
C PRO A 95 14.72 -6.26 1.23
N VAL A 96 14.82 -7.50 0.75
CA VAL A 96 16.10 -8.23 0.62
C VAL A 96 16.95 -7.65 -0.52
N LEU A 97 16.33 -6.99 -1.51
CA LEU A 97 17.06 -6.37 -2.60
C LEU A 97 17.75 -5.09 -2.12
N PRO A 98 19.03 -4.86 -2.49
CA PRO A 98 19.83 -3.75 -1.97
C PRO A 98 19.27 -2.36 -2.32
N ILE A 99 18.52 -2.26 -3.43
CA ILE A 99 17.86 -1.02 -3.84
C ILE A 99 16.75 -0.64 -2.85
N PHE A 100 15.89 -1.60 -2.48
CA PHE A 100 14.75 -1.37 -1.60
C PHE A 100 15.14 -1.33 -0.12
N SER A 101 16.27 -1.92 0.26
CA SER A 101 16.86 -1.70 1.59
C SER A 101 17.21 -0.23 1.82
N ARG A 102 17.70 0.48 0.78
CA ARG A 102 17.99 1.92 0.84
C ARG A 102 16.74 2.79 0.74
N TRP A 103 15.68 2.29 0.10
CA TRP A 103 14.44 3.02 -0.18
C TRP A 103 13.21 2.20 0.23
N PRO A 104 13.03 1.91 1.54
CA PRO A 104 11.93 1.07 2.01
C PRO A 104 10.55 1.66 1.69
N ALA A 105 10.47 2.98 1.48
CA ALA A 105 9.26 3.67 1.07
C ALA A 105 8.71 3.21 -0.30
N LEU A 106 9.55 2.64 -1.19
CA LEU A 106 9.13 2.16 -2.51
C LEU A 106 8.49 0.77 -2.49
N VAL A 107 8.69 0.01 -1.41
CA VAL A 107 8.16 -1.36 -1.28
C VAL A 107 6.63 -1.35 -1.33
N LEU A 108 6.00 -0.43 -0.59
CA LEU A 108 4.54 -0.36 -0.47
C LEU A 108 3.85 0.09 -1.77
N PRO A 109 4.32 1.12 -2.50
CA PRO A 109 3.85 1.44 -3.86
C PRO A 109 3.95 0.26 -4.82
N LEU A 110 5.08 -0.44 -4.84
CA LEU A 110 5.27 -1.58 -5.74
C LEU A 110 4.31 -2.73 -5.44
N GLN A 111 4.08 -3.01 -4.16
CA GLN A 111 3.04 -3.95 -3.73
C GLN A 111 1.65 -3.52 -4.19
N GLY A 112 1.33 -2.23 -4.03
CA GLY A 112 0.03 -1.68 -4.44
C GLY A 112 -0.17 -1.73 -5.95
N ILE A 113 0.86 -1.39 -6.72
CA ILE A 113 0.91 -1.52 -8.18
C ILE A 113 0.66 -2.98 -8.55
N ALA A 114 1.42 -3.93 -8.00
CA ALA A 114 1.24 -5.35 -8.31
C ALA A 114 -0.18 -5.85 -7.99
N ALA A 115 -0.72 -5.47 -6.84
CA ALA A 115 -2.10 -5.81 -6.45
C ALA A 115 -3.12 -5.20 -7.42
N ALA A 116 -2.98 -3.92 -7.78
CA ALA A 116 -3.83 -3.25 -8.74
C ALA A 116 -3.73 -3.89 -10.13
N THR A 117 -2.53 -4.21 -10.62
CA THR A 117 -2.30 -4.93 -11.88
C THR A 117 -3.01 -6.29 -11.88
N MET A 118 -2.95 -7.05 -10.78
CA MET A 118 -3.62 -8.35 -10.69
C MET A 118 -5.15 -8.22 -10.77
N LEU A 119 -5.73 -7.30 -10.01
CA LEU A 119 -7.17 -7.02 -10.07
C LEU A 119 -7.59 -6.54 -11.47
N PHE A 120 -6.80 -5.64 -12.05
CA PHE A 120 -7.04 -5.12 -13.38
C PHE A 120 -6.99 -6.23 -14.44
N ARG A 121 -6.01 -7.14 -14.34
CA ARG A 121 -5.90 -8.30 -15.23
C ARG A 121 -7.08 -9.27 -15.09
N TRP A 122 -7.62 -9.46 -13.89
CA TRP A 122 -8.81 -10.29 -13.71
C TRP A 122 -10.06 -9.61 -14.26
N TRP A 123 -10.16 -8.30 -14.09
CA TRP A 123 -11.24 -7.52 -14.67
C TRP A 123 -11.18 -7.56 -16.20
N ALA A 124 -10.01 -7.31 -16.77
CA ALA A 124 -9.72 -7.46 -18.19
C ALA A 124 -10.13 -8.80 -18.78
N SER A 125 -9.92 -9.90 -18.05
CA SER A 125 -10.32 -11.24 -18.51
C SER A 125 -11.83 -11.39 -18.72
N THR A 126 -12.65 -10.48 -18.16
CA THR A 126 -14.10 -10.42 -18.42
C THR A 126 -14.44 -9.71 -19.74
N GLN A 127 -13.49 -9.01 -20.35
CA GLN A 127 -13.65 -8.21 -21.57
C GLN A 127 -12.54 -8.55 -22.60
N PRO A 128 -12.61 -9.71 -23.27
CA PRO A 128 -11.54 -10.22 -24.13
C PRO A 128 -11.29 -9.40 -25.42
N ALA A 129 -12.07 -8.34 -25.68
CA ALA A 129 -11.93 -7.51 -26.87
C ALA A 129 -10.88 -6.39 -26.73
N ILE A 130 -10.35 -6.15 -25.53
CA ILE A 130 -9.41 -5.04 -25.26
C ILE A 130 -8.02 -5.62 -25.04
N ASP A 131 -7.07 -5.20 -25.88
CA ASP A 131 -5.65 -5.49 -25.67
C ASP A 131 -5.07 -4.51 -24.65
N ILE A 132 -4.44 -5.02 -23.61
CA ILE A 132 -4.10 -4.23 -22.42
C ILE A 132 -2.59 -4.18 -22.26
N GLN A 133 -2.10 -2.96 -22.18
CA GLN A 133 -0.71 -2.70 -21.89
C GLN A 133 -0.54 -2.38 -20.40
N PHE A 134 -0.04 -3.36 -19.63
CA PHE A 134 0.27 -3.18 -18.20
C PHE A 134 1.47 -2.24 -17.94
N TRP A 135 2.20 -1.91 -18.99
CA TRP A 135 3.30 -0.96 -18.96
C TRP A 135 2.76 0.46 -19.15
N PRO A 136 2.80 1.33 -18.13
CA PRO A 136 2.21 2.66 -18.21
C PRO A 136 3.04 3.64 -19.07
N GLY A 137 4.17 3.19 -19.62
CA GLY A 137 5.11 4.00 -20.39
C GLY A 137 6.21 4.65 -19.54
N TRP A 138 7.31 5.03 -20.19
CA TRP A 138 8.47 5.64 -19.49
C TRP A 138 8.14 6.99 -18.86
N SER A 139 7.26 7.77 -19.49
CA SER A 139 6.77 9.05 -18.96
C SER A 139 6.01 8.88 -17.66
N ALA A 140 5.08 7.90 -17.59
CA ALA A 140 4.32 7.61 -16.38
C ALA A 140 5.22 7.07 -15.26
N ILE A 141 6.18 6.19 -15.57
CA ILE A 141 7.18 5.74 -14.58
C ILE A 141 7.96 6.93 -14.03
N GLY A 142 8.42 7.83 -14.89
CA GLY A 142 9.09 9.06 -14.47
C GLY A 142 8.22 9.89 -13.52
N ALA A 143 6.96 10.11 -13.88
CA ALA A 143 6.00 10.84 -13.05
C ALA A 143 5.74 10.15 -11.70
N MET A 144 5.60 8.82 -11.68
CA MET A 144 5.42 8.03 -10.47
C MET A 144 6.65 8.09 -9.56
N CYS A 145 7.86 8.05 -10.11
CA CYS A 145 9.09 8.22 -9.34
C CYS A 145 9.19 9.61 -8.72
N VAL A 146 8.89 10.66 -9.50
CA VAL A 146 8.85 12.04 -9.01
C VAL A 146 7.80 12.20 -7.92
N LEU A 147 6.60 11.66 -8.12
CA LEU A 147 5.53 11.72 -7.14
C LEU A 147 5.88 10.92 -5.87
N ALA A 148 6.48 9.74 -5.99
CA ALA A 148 6.95 8.96 -4.84
C ALA A 148 7.98 9.73 -4.02
N PHE A 149 8.89 10.46 -4.69
CA PHE A 149 9.86 11.31 -4.02
C PHE A 149 9.18 12.50 -3.31
N ILE A 150 8.31 13.24 -4.01
CA ILE A 150 7.60 14.39 -3.44
C ILE A 150 6.76 13.97 -2.24
N THR A 151 5.99 12.89 -2.38
CA THR A 151 5.14 12.36 -1.30
C THR A 151 5.95 11.89 -0.11
N HIS A 152 7.14 11.31 -0.34
CA HIS A 152 8.08 10.96 0.73
C HIS A 152 8.58 12.19 1.51
N GLU A 153 9.01 13.23 0.80
CA GLU A 153 9.48 14.47 1.43
C GLU A 153 8.37 15.19 2.20
N ILE A 154 7.16 15.25 1.63
CA ILE A 154 5.98 15.77 2.34
C ILE A 154 5.69 14.94 3.58
N ALA A 155 5.73 13.61 3.48
CA ALA A 155 5.50 12.72 4.63
C ALA A 155 6.51 12.97 5.75
N LYS A 156 7.78 13.16 5.39
CA LYS A 156 8.85 13.48 6.34
C LYS A 156 8.62 14.83 7.03
N GLN A 157 8.24 15.86 6.30
CA GLN A 157 7.98 17.18 6.90
C GLN A 157 6.73 17.15 7.79
N LEU A 158 5.65 16.54 7.31
CA LEU A 158 4.37 16.48 8.00
C LEU A 158 4.46 15.64 9.28
N SER A 159 5.22 14.54 9.25
CA SER A 159 5.49 13.74 10.44
C SER A 159 6.31 14.49 11.49
N HIS A 160 7.35 15.26 11.13
CA HIS A 160 8.10 16.07 12.09
C HIS A 160 7.22 17.15 12.74
N GLN A 161 6.30 17.76 11.97
CA GLN A 161 5.37 18.73 12.52
C GLN A 161 4.36 18.08 13.47
N LEU A 162 3.81 16.92 13.08
CA LEU A 162 2.88 16.16 13.92
C LEU A 162 3.54 15.60 15.18
N GLU A 163 4.78 15.12 15.08
CA GLU A 163 5.59 14.68 16.22
C GLU A 163 5.77 15.79 17.24
N LYS A 164 6.28 16.97 16.82
CA LYS A 164 6.42 18.12 17.72
C LYS A 164 5.11 18.51 18.39
N TRP A 165 4.01 18.49 17.63
CA TRP A 165 2.69 18.83 18.18
C TRP A 165 2.19 17.79 19.18
N LEU A 166 2.37 16.49 18.90
CA LEU A 166 1.96 15.41 19.79
C LEU A 166 2.83 15.36 21.04
N ASP A 167 4.14 15.48 20.92
CA ASP A 167 5.06 15.44 22.05
C ASP A 167 4.77 16.59 23.03
N THR A 168 4.43 17.78 22.50
CA THR A 168 4.00 18.94 23.31
C THR A 168 2.65 18.71 24.02
N ARG A 169 1.78 17.85 23.47
CA ARG A 169 0.42 17.62 23.97
C ARG A 169 0.29 16.40 24.87
N LEU A 170 1.12 15.38 24.66
CA LEU A 170 0.94 14.05 25.25
C LEU A 170 2.14 13.58 26.07
N GLU A 171 3.31 14.24 26.01
CA GLU A 171 4.52 13.85 26.77
C GLU A 171 4.92 12.37 26.62
N ILE A 172 4.57 11.74 25.48
CA ILE A 172 4.91 10.34 25.19
C ILE A 172 6.18 10.32 24.32
N GLU A 173 7.25 9.69 24.80
CA GLU A 173 8.44 9.45 23.98
C GLU A 173 8.21 8.30 22.98
N GLY A 174 8.65 8.48 21.73
CA GLY A 174 8.60 7.43 20.68
C GLY A 174 7.44 7.52 19.69
N THR A 175 6.55 8.50 19.83
CA THR A 175 5.44 8.79 18.91
C THR A 175 5.90 9.17 17.50
N GLY A 176 7.05 9.82 17.37
CA GLY A 176 7.58 10.29 16.07
C GLY A 176 7.75 9.20 15.02
N THR A 177 8.31 8.05 15.41
CA THR A 177 8.55 6.94 14.47
C THR A 177 7.24 6.33 13.97
N LEU A 178 6.23 6.24 14.83
CA LEU A 178 4.90 5.75 14.51
C LEU A 178 4.16 6.69 13.55
N ILE A 179 4.19 7.99 13.85
CA ILE A 179 3.59 9.03 13.03
C ILE A 179 4.24 9.03 11.65
N TYR A 180 5.58 9.01 11.59
CA TYR A 180 6.32 8.93 10.34
C TYR A 180 5.88 7.74 9.47
N ARG A 181 5.85 6.53 10.02
CA ARG A 181 5.45 5.32 9.29
C ARG A 181 4.02 5.39 8.78
N THR A 182 3.11 5.89 9.61
CA THR A 182 1.68 6.06 9.26
C THR A 182 1.53 7.05 8.11
N VAL A 183 2.14 8.24 8.24
CA VAL A 183 2.04 9.30 7.24
C VAL A 183 2.66 8.85 5.93
N VAL A 184 3.82 8.18 5.96
CA VAL A 184 4.44 7.62 4.76
C VAL A 184 3.48 6.63 4.08
N MET A 185 2.87 5.71 4.82
CA MET A 185 1.94 4.73 4.26
C MET A 185 0.75 5.38 3.54
N ILE A 186 0.15 6.43 4.12
CA ILE A 186 -0.94 7.18 3.51
C ILE A 186 -0.45 7.94 2.25
N MET A 187 0.73 8.55 2.34
CA MET A 187 1.30 9.37 1.26
C MET A 187 1.75 8.57 0.04
N GLN A 188 1.84 7.24 0.14
CA GLN A 188 2.11 6.38 -1.03
C GLN A 188 0.87 6.08 -1.89
N VAL A 189 -0.34 6.30 -1.36
CA VAL A 189 -1.61 6.03 -2.08
C VAL A 189 -1.73 6.80 -3.41
N PRO A 190 -1.37 8.10 -3.51
CA PRO A 190 -1.41 8.83 -4.77
C PRO A 190 -0.63 8.17 -5.92
N VAL A 191 0.51 7.52 -5.63
CA VAL A 191 1.31 6.82 -6.64
C VAL A 191 0.55 5.61 -7.18
N ILE A 192 -0.10 4.86 -6.28
CA ILE A 192 -0.92 3.70 -6.64
C ILE A 192 -2.15 4.14 -7.43
N LEU A 193 -2.79 5.24 -7.03
CA LEU A 193 -3.92 5.82 -7.75
C LEU A 193 -3.52 6.27 -9.17
N MET A 194 -2.38 6.96 -9.31
CA MET A 194 -1.90 7.39 -10.62
C MET A 194 -1.69 6.20 -11.58
N TYR A 195 -1.08 5.12 -11.10
CA TYR A 195 -0.93 3.89 -11.88
C TYR A 195 -2.28 3.24 -12.22
N SER A 196 -3.19 3.20 -11.26
CA SER A 196 -4.47 2.53 -11.45
C SER A 196 -5.39 3.30 -12.39
N LEU A 197 -5.37 4.63 -12.33
CA LEU A 197 -6.09 5.49 -13.25
C LEU A 197 -5.54 5.37 -14.68
N SER A 198 -4.21 5.29 -14.86
CA SER A 198 -3.62 5.10 -16.20
C SER A 198 -3.94 3.74 -16.81
N LEU A 199 -4.10 2.70 -15.98
CA LEU A 199 -4.65 1.43 -16.45
C LEU A 199 -6.12 1.58 -16.86
N GLY A 200 -6.95 2.18 -16.02
CA GLY A 200 -8.39 2.33 -16.28
C GLY A 200 -8.73 3.19 -17.49
N GLU A 201 -7.89 4.16 -17.85
CA GLU A 201 -8.03 4.95 -19.08
C GLU A 201 -8.00 4.09 -20.36
N GLN A 202 -7.37 2.91 -20.34
CA GLN A 202 -7.31 2.01 -21.51
C GLN A 202 -8.65 1.36 -21.87
N PHE A 203 -9.67 1.51 -21.01
CA PHE A 203 -11.02 0.95 -21.20
C PHE A 203 -12.07 2.00 -21.54
N ARG A 204 -11.68 3.27 -21.70
CA ARG A 204 -12.55 4.34 -22.22
C ARG A 204 -12.38 4.47 -23.72
#